data_AF-A0A538D1C6-F1
#
_entry.id   AF-A0A538D1C6-F1
#
_cell.length_a   1.000
_cell.length_b   1.000
_cell.length_c   1.000
_cell.angle_alpha   90.00
_cell.angle_beta   90.00
_cell.angle_gamma   90.00
#
_symmetry.space_group_name_H-M   'P 1'
#
loop_
_entity.id
_entity.type
_entity.pdbx_description
1 polymer ?
#
loop_
_entity_poly.entity_id
_entity_poly.type
_entity_poly.pdbx_seq_one_letter_code
_entity_poly.pdbx_strand_id
1 'polypeptide(L)'
;MRRTSRSSSGTVTIPTVRIAAPRTCASSSLSSRLTAPPSKRASARVPEAVAAAEAVAATELAAFAADVAGCTKCRLAEGRTQVVFGVGDPRADLMFVGEAPGFHEDQQGKPFVGQAGKLLDKLLAGIGLGRDQVYVANVLKCRPPGNRDPQPDEIEACEGHLFRQISLIEPKVVATLGNFATKLLSGKPTGITRVHGAEQEATLGGRRVLLYPLYHPAAALYTPAMLKVLEVDFARLPELLGRTAEEPKPAPTLAALAPEPAVQLGLF
;
A
#
# COMPACT_ATOMS: atom_id res chain seq x y z
N MET A 1 61.65 -34.10 -45.25
CA MET A 1 61.95 -32.66 -45.27
C MET A 1 61.60 -32.08 -43.90
N ARG A 2 62.59 -31.43 -43.26
CA ARG A 2 62.53 -30.83 -41.92
C ARG A 2 61.93 -29.42 -41.98
N ARG A 3 61.22 -29.00 -40.91
CA ARG A 3 61.35 -27.72 -40.15
C ARG A 3 60.04 -27.46 -39.38
N THR A 4 59.99 -27.75 -38.07
CA THR A 4 60.35 -26.92 -36.89
C THR A 4 59.21 -26.07 -36.33
N SER A 5 58.89 -26.39 -35.08
CA SER A 5 58.11 -25.70 -34.05
C SER A 5 58.46 -24.23 -33.80
N ARG A 6 57.47 -23.46 -33.29
CA ARG A 6 57.67 -22.54 -32.15
C ARG A 6 56.34 -22.10 -31.53
N SER A 7 56.19 -22.36 -30.24
CA SER A 7 55.18 -21.76 -29.35
C SER A 7 55.69 -20.42 -28.84
N SER A 8 54.80 -19.44 -28.69
CA SER A 8 55.08 -18.20 -27.96
C SER A 8 54.02 -17.97 -26.89
N SER A 9 54.37 -18.36 -25.67
CA SER A 9 53.72 -18.06 -24.39
C SER A 9 54.04 -16.61 -23.99
N GLY A 10 53.01 -15.77 -23.87
CA GLY A 10 53.11 -14.40 -23.35
C GLY A 10 52.51 -14.30 -21.95
N THR A 11 53.37 -14.21 -20.94
CA THR A 11 53.03 -13.94 -19.54
C THR A 11 52.99 -12.42 -19.30
N VAL A 12 51.89 -11.91 -18.75
CA VAL A 12 51.75 -10.51 -18.32
C VAL A 12 51.97 -10.44 -16.80
N THR A 13 52.95 -9.65 -16.39
CA THR A 13 53.41 -9.48 -15.00
C THR A 13 52.69 -8.29 -14.34
N ILE A 14 52.15 -8.50 -13.13
CA ILE A 14 51.53 -7.46 -12.28
C ILE A 14 52.58 -6.96 -11.26
N PRO A 15 52.77 -5.65 -11.06
CA PRO A 15 53.70 -5.16 -10.05
C PRO A 15 53.07 -5.07 -8.65
N THR A 16 53.75 -5.68 -7.68
CA THR A 16 53.43 -5.71 -6.25
C THR A 16 53.93 -4.44 -5.56
N VAL A 17 53.06 -3.69 -4.88
CA VAL A 17 53.46 -2.56 -4.02
C VAL A 17 53.56 -3.03 -2.56
N ARG A 18 54.73 -2.80 -1.96
CA ARG A 18 55.11 -3.22 -0.59
C ARG A 18 54.43 -2.36 0.48
N ILE A 19 53.94 -3.05 1.50
CA ILE A 19 53.47 -2.52 2.79
C ILE A 19 54.68 -2.13 3.66
N ALA A 20 54.62 -0.97 4.31
CA ALA A 20 55.54 -0.56 5.37
C ALA A 20 54.75 -0.34 6.68
N ALA A 21 55.29 -0.87 7.78
CA ALA A 21 54.74 -0.80 9.14
C ALA A 21 55.64 0.10 10.05
N PRO A 22 55.33 0.29 11.34
CA PRO A 22 55.01 1.59 11.92
C PRO A 22 56.14 2.21 12.77
N ARG A 23 55.99 3.48 13.13
CA ARG A 23 56.77 4.13 14.20
C ARG A 23 55.86 4.93 15.12
N THR A 24 55.95 4.60 16.40
CA THR A 24 55.36 5.30 17.56
C THR A 24 56.19 6.51 17.96
N CYS A 25 55.56 7.52 18.56
CA CYS A 25 55.99 8.16 19.82
C CYS A 25 54.91 9.15 20.32
N ALA A 26 54.76 9.22 21.64
CA ALA A 26 53.89 10.12 22.42
C ALA A 26 54.33 11.60 22.34
N SER A 27 53.74 12.64 22.92
CA SER A 27 52.77 12.87 24.00
C SER A 27 52.28 14.35 23.96
N SER A 28 51.25 14.68 24.75
CA SER A 28 50.88 16.02 25.29
C SER A 28 50.33 17.07 24.30
N SER A 29 49.53 18.07 24.67
CA SER A 29 48.50 18.26 25.70
C SER A 29 47.74 19.55 25.35
N LEU A 30 46.50 19.66 25.83
CA LEU A 30 45.69 20.87 26.08
C LEU A 30 44.49 21.14 25.13
N SER A 31 43.33 20.74 25.65
CA SER A 31 42.20 21.61 26.00
C SER A 31 41.74 22.66 24.99
N SER A 32 40.57 22.43 24.39
CA SER A 32 39.51 23.44 24.48
C SER A 32 38.13 22.80 24.31
N ARG A 33 37.21 23.33 25.12
CA ARG A 33 35.85 22.90 25.37
C ARG A 33 34.94 23.26 24.19
N LEU A 34 34.01 22.38 23.85
CA LEU A 34 32.64 22.77 23.47
C LEU A 34 31.69 21.61 23.76
N THR A 35 31.25 21.49 25.01
CA THR A 35 30.15 20.62 25.40
C THR A 35 28.85 21.22 24.86
N ALA A 36 28.28 20.59 23.84
CA ALA A 36 26.94 20.90 23.36
C ALA A 36 25.91 20.62 24.46
N PRO A 37 24.93 21.51 24.71
CA PRO A 37 23.88 21.25 25.69
C PRO A 37 22.98 20.11 25.21
N PRO A 38 22.54 19.20 26.10
CA PRO A 38 21.59 18.17 25.74
C PRO A 38 20.23 18.83 25.44
N SER A 39 19.84 18.83 24.16
CA SER A 39 18.50 19.21 23.73
C SER A 39 17.50 18.20 24.29
N LYS A 40 16.80 18.60 25.36
CA LYS A 40 15.62 17.89 25.86
C LYS A 40 14.54 17.97 24.77
N ARG A 41 14.45 16.94 23.92
CA ARG A 41 13.25 16.67 23.13
C ARG A 41 12.11 16.40 24.12
N ALA A 42 11.28 17.41 24.35
CA ALA A 42 9.98 17.24 24.96
C ALA A 42 9.18 16.27 24.09
N SER A 43 8.97 15.06 24.58
CA SER A 43 8.03 14.10 23.99
C SER A 43 6.63 14.73 24.08
N ALA A 44 6.07 15.10 22.94
CA ALA A 44 4.68 15.51 22.86
C ALA A 44 3.83 14.31 23.31
N ARG A 45 3.24 14.41 24.50
CA ARG A 45 2.26 13.45 24.99
C ARG A 45 1.07 13.51 24.04
N VAL A 46 0.86 12.45 23.27
CA VAL A 46 -0.39 12.24 22.54
C VAL A 46 -1.53 12.29 23.56
N PRO A 47 -2.62 13.03 23.33
CA PRO A 47 -3.71 13.13 24.29
C PRO A 47 -4.30 11.73 24.56
N GLU A 48 -4.54 11.41 25.84
CA GLU A 48 -5.00 10.10 26.32
C GLU A 48 -6.28 9.61 25.61
N ALA A 49 -7.15 10.53 25.18
CA ALA A 49 -8.35 10.24 24.40
C ALA A 49 -8.03 9.72 22.97
N VAL A 50 -6.96 10.22 22.34
CA VAL A 50 -6.54 9.76 21.00
C VAL A 50 -5.93 8.36 21.11
N ALA A 51 -5.18 8.09 22.18
CA ALA A 51 -4.63 6.76 22.47
C ALA A 51 -5.73 5.72 22.81
N ALA A 52 -6.82 6.14 23.47
CA ALA A 52 -7.97 5.26 23.71
C ALA A 52 -8.70 4.91 22.41
N ALA A 53 -8.94 5.90 21.53
CA ALA A 53 -9.54 5.66 20.21
C ALA A 53 -8.64 4.78 19.31
N GLU A 54 -7.32 4.95 19.39
CA GLU A 54 -6.32 4.07 18.76
C GLU A 54 -6.50 2.61 19.16
N ALA A 55 -6.57 2.36 20.46
CA ALA A 55 -6.72 1.02 21.00
C ALA A 55 -8.05 0.39 20.58
N VAL A 56 -9.13 1.17 20.54
CA VAL A 56 -10.47 0.69 20.11
C VAL A 56 -10.46 0.29 18.64
N ALA A 57 -10.01 1.17 17.73
CA ALA A 57 -9.96 0.87 16.30
C ALA A 57 -9.10 -0.37 15.99
N ALA A 58 -7.93 -0.49 16.64
CA ALA A 58 -7.08 -1.66 16.54
C ALA A 58 -7.79 -2.94 17.01
N THR A 59 -8.57 -2.85 18.09
CA THR A 59 -9.30 -3.98 18.67
C THR A 59 -10.45 -4.43 17.78
N GLU A 60 -11.24 -3.51 17.23
CA GLU A 60 -12.34 -3.84 16.32
C GLU A 60 -11.86 -4.47 15.02
N LEU A 61 -10.78 -3.92 14.44
CA LEU A 61 -10.18 -4.49 13.23
C LEU A 61 -9.60 -5.88 13.49
N ALA A 62 -9.00 -6.10 14.66
CA ALA A 62 -8.49 -7.41 15.06
C ALA A 62 -9.60 -8.43 15.30
N ALA A 63 -10.70 -8.03 15.95
CA ALA A 63 -11.89 -8.87 16.11
C ALA A 63 -12.46 -9.27 14.74
N PHE A 64 -12.58 -8.30 13.83
CA PHE A 64 -13.03 -8.58 12.47
C PHE A 64 -12.08 -9.51 11.71
N ALA A 65 -10.76 -9.36 11.87
CA ALA A 65 -9.80 -10.28 11.27
C ALA A 65 -9.99 -11.72 11.76
N ALA A 66 -10.28 -11.91 13.05
CA ALA A 66 -10.56 -13.23 13.63
C ALA A 66 -11.83 -13.86 13.03
N ASP A 67 -12.90 -13.07 12.85
CA ASP A 67 -14.14 -13.55 12.22
C ASP A 67 -13.90 -13.98 10.75
N VAL A 68 -13.10 -13.22 10.01
CA VAL A 68 -12.83 -13.49 8.59
C VAL A 68 -11.88 -14.67 8.39
N ALA A 69 -11.04 -15.03 9.37
CA ALA A 69 -10.09 -16.13 9.27
C ALA A 69 -10.76 -17.47 8.92
N GLY A 70 -11.99 -17.68 9.39
CA GLY A 70 -12.81 -18.86 9.12
C GLY A 70 -13.75 -18.75 7.91
N CYS A 71 -13.68 -17.68 7.11
CA CYS A 71 -14.65 -17.41 6.05
C CYS A 71 -14.73 -18.55 5.01
N THR A 72 -15.94 -18.98 4.66
CA THR A 72 -16.23 -20.03 3.65
C THR A 72 -17.22 -19.57 2.58
N LYS A 73 -17.39 -18.25 2.40
CA LYS A 73 -18.40 -17.67 1.49
C LYS A 73 -18.20 -18.00 -0.01
N CYS A 74 -17.01 -18.46 -0.41
CA CYS A 74 -16.75 -18.86 -1.80
C CYS A 74 -15.76 -20.04 -1.87
N ARG A 75 -15.68 -20.64 -3.06
CA ARG A 75 -14.83 -21.82 -3.37
C ARG A 75 -13.33 -21.64 -3.07
N LEU A 76 -12.83 -20.41 -3.00
CA LEU A 76 -11.43 -20.16 -2.68
C LEU A 76 -11.04 -20.61 -1.27
N ALA A 77 -12.02 -20.86 -0.40
CA ALA A 77 -11.78 -21.44 0.92
C ALA A 77 -11.21 -22.86 0.87
N GLU A 78 -11.50 -23.63 -0.18
CA GLU A 78 -11.07 -25.02 -0.32
C GLU A 78 -9.57 -25.14 -0.67
N GLY A 79 -9.02 -24.14 -1.36
CA GLY A 79 -7.66 -24.19 -1.92
C GLY A 79 -6.63 -23.31 -1.20
N ARG A 80 -7.05 -22.48 -0.25
CA ARG A 80 -6.13 -21.61 0.50
C ARG A 80 -5.44 -22.39 1.62
N THR A 81 -4.26 -21.95 2.00
CA THR A 81 -3.63 -22.35 3.27
C THR A 81 -4.21 -21.54 4.42
N GLN A 82 -4.38 -20.24 4.22
CA GLN A 82 -4.96 -19.33 5.20
C GLN A 82 -5.50 -18.08 4.52
N VAL A 83 -6.30 -17.33 5.25
CA VAL A 83 -6.81 -16.04 4.82
C VAL A 83 -5.70 -14.99 4.93
N VAL A 84 -5.55 -14.19 3.88
CA VAL A 84 -4.69 -13.01 3.85
C VAL A 84 -5.57 -11.77 4.01
N PHE A 85 -5.83 -11.42 5.27
CA PHE A 85 -6.79 -10.38 5.62
C PHE A 85 -6.34 -8.97 5.19
N GLY A 86 -5.13 -8.61 5.59
CA GLY A 86 -4.55 -7.28 5.46
C GLY A 86 -3.57 -7.02 6.60
N VAL A 87 -2.59 -6.13 6.41
CA VAL A 87 -1.58 -5.77 7.41
C VAL A 87 -1.27 -4.29 7.31
N GLY A 88 -1.04 -3.64 8.45
CA GLY A 88 -0.60 -2.25 8.54
C GLY A 88 -1.13 -1.53 9.76
N ASP A 89 -1.03 -0.19 9.75
CA ASP A 89 -1.64 0.66 10.78
C ASP A 89 -3.18 0.56 10.70
N PRO A 90 -3.87 0.17 11.80
CA PRO A 90 -5.32 0.08 11.85
C PRO A 90 -6.03 1.44 11.65
N ARG A 91 -5.31 2.56 11.65
CA ARG A 91 -5.81 3.91 11.33
C ARG A 91 -5.02 4.59 10.21
N ALA A 92 -4.46 3.80 9.30
CA ALA A 92 -3.65 4.34 8.21
C ALA A 92 -4.44 5.37 7.39
N ASP A 93 -3.88 6.57 7.23
CA ASP A 93 -4.41 7.58 6.29
C ASP A 93 -4.30 7.12 4.83
N LEU A 94 -3.38 6.20 4.53
CA LEU A 94 -3.16 5.60 3.22
C LEU A 94 -3.39 4.09 3.26
N MET A 95 -4.35 3.63 2.46
CA MET A 95 -4.63 2.20 2.26
C MET A 95 -4.31 1.77 0.83
N PHE A 96 -3.51 0.73 0.65
CA PHE A 96 -3.28 0.07 -0.63
C PHE A 96 -4.18 -1.14 -0.80
N VAL A 97 -4.78 -1.28 -1.98
CA VAL A 97 -5.64 -2.42 -2.33
C VAL A 97 -5.15 -3.07 -3.62
N GLY A 98 -4.64 -4.30 -3.51
CA GLY A 98 -4.28 -5.15 -4.65
C GLY A 98 -5.40 -6.10 -5.06
N GLU A 99 -5.05 -7.05 -5.93
CA GLU A 99 -5.99 -7.99 -6.54
C GLU A 99 -6.31 -9.18 -5.63
N ALA A 100 -5.32 -10.05 -5.41
CA ALA A 100 -5.48 -11.29 -4.65
C ALA A 100 -4.12 -11.73 -4.06
N PRO A 101 -4.11 -12.64 -3.06
CA PRO A 101 -2.89 -13.21 -2.53
C PRO A 101 -2.21 -14.14 -3.56
N GLY A 102 -0.88 -14.08 -3.62
CA GLY A 102 -0.06 -15.07 -4.33
C GLY A 102 0.31 -16.26 -3.45
N PHE A 103 1.18 -17.12 -3.97
CA PHE A 103 1.64 -18.32 -3.26
C PHE A 103 2.29 -17.99 -1.90
N HIS A 104 3.24 -17.04 -1.87
CA HIS A 104 3.96 -16.72 -0.65
C HIS A 104 3.07 -15.99 0.37
N GLU A 105 2.15 -15.15 -0.12
CA GLU A 105 1.16 -14.47 0.70
C GLU A 105 0.24 -15.47 1.38
N ASP A 106 -0.27 -16.46 0.64
CA ASP A 106 -1.09 -17.55 1.18
C ASP A 106 -0.32 -18.36 2.24
N GLN A 107 0.95 -18.67 2.01
CA GLN A 107 1.76 -19.39 3.02
C GLN A 107 2.05 -18.57 4.29
N GLN A 108 2.07 -17.22 4.19
CA GLN A 108 2.48 -16.35 5.30
C GLN A 108 1.31 -15.61 5.97
N GLY A 109 0.14 -15.56 5.35
CA GLY A 109 -1.02 -14.83 5.87
C GLY A 109 -0.90 -13.32 5.72
N LYS A 110 0.11 -12.85 4.95
CA LYS A 110 0.48 -11.44 4.83
C LYS A 110 0.47 -11.02 3.37
N PRO A 111 -0.16 -9.88 3.03
CA PRO A 111 -0.25 -9.43 1.65
C PRO A 111 1.09 -8.86 1.18
N PHE A 112 1.37 -8.99 -0.12
CA PHE A 112 2.55 -8.39 -0.77
C PHE A 112 3.87 -8.72 -0.04
N VAL A 113 4.19 -10.01 0.11
CA VAL A 113 5.48 -10.50 0.66
C VAL A 113 6.45 -10.96 -0.44
N GLY A 114 5.95 -11.18 -1.66
CA GLY A 114 6.75 -11.51 -2.83
C GLY A 114 7.52 -10.33 -3.44
N GLN A 115 7.98 -10.50 -4.69
CA GLN A 115 8.78 -9.49 -5.39
C GLN A 115 8.02 -8.17 -5.61
N ALA A 116 6.73 -8.25 -5.95
CA ALA A 116 5.87 -7.08 -6.09
C ALA A 116 5.75 -6.31 -4.76
N GLY A 117 5.74 -7.03 -3.63
CA GLY A 117 5.75 -6.43 -2.30
C GLY A 117 7.05 -5.70 -1.97
N LYS A 118 8.19 -6.33 -2.26
CA LYS A 118 9.50 -5.67 -2.10
C LYS A 118 9.62 -4.41 -2.94
N LEU A 119 9.02 -4.38 -4.13
CA LEU A 119 8.99 -3.18 -4.95
C LEU A 119 8.07 -2.11 -4.33
N LEU A 120 6.90 -2.49 -3.82
CA LEU A 120 6.01 -1.60 -3.09
C LEU A 120 6.74 -0.97 -1.88
N ASP A 121 7.51 -1.75 -1.12
CA ASP A 121 8.30 -1.24 0.00
C ASP A 121 9.35 -0.20 -0.44
N LYS A 122 10.00 -0.42 -1.60
CA LYS A 122 10.94 0.55 -2.17
C LYS A 122 10.26 1.84 -2.61
N LEU A 123 9.09 1.74 -3.23
CA LEU A 123 8.31 2.90 -3.68
C LEU A 123 7.82 3.72 -2.48
N LEU A 124 7.38 3.06 -1.39
CA LEU A 124 7.02 3.70 -0.13
C LEU A 124 8.23 4.43 0.50
N ALA A 125 9.38 3.76 0.58
CA ALA A 125 10.60 4.37 1.10
C ALA A 125 11.02 5.60 0.27
N GLY A 126 10.82 5.57 -1.05
CA GLY A 126 11.09 6.69 -1.95
C GLY A 126 10.27 7.95 -1.66
N ILE A 127 9.11 7.81 -1.01
CA ILE A 127 8.26 8.93 -0.57
C ILE A 127 8.31 9.15 0.94
N GLY A 128 9.27 8.53 1.64
CA GLY A 128 9.48 8.71 3.08
C GLY A 128 8.46 8.00 3.98
N LEU A 129 7.76 6.98 3.45
CA LEU A 129 6.81 6.18 4.23
C LEU A 129 7.35 4.77 4.49
N GLY A 130 7.09 4.28 5.70
CA GLY A 130 7.29 2.88 6.10
C GLY A 130 6.07 2.00 5.83
N ARG A 131 6.31 0.70 5.74
CA ARG A 131 5.25 -0.32 5.57
C ARG A 131 4.25 -0.35 6.72
N ASP A 132 4.71 0.02 7.91
CA ASP A 132 3.96 0.11 9.16
C ASP A 132 3.08 1.36 9.25
N GLN A 133 3.29 2.37 8.40
CA GLN A 133 2.51 3.62 8.38
C GLN A 133 1.31 3.58 7.41
N VAL A 134 1.17 2.48 6.66
CA VAL A 134 0.12 2.30 5.65
C VAL A 134 -0.64 1.02 5.95
N TYR A 135 -1.85 0.88 5.42
CA TYR A 135 -2.58 -0.38 5.45
C TYR A 135 -2.57 -1.03 4.08
N VAL A 136 -2.38 -2.34 4.01
CA VAL A 136 -2.28 -3.07 2.74
C VAL A 136 -3.23 -4.24 2.77
N ALA A 137 -4.08 -4.33 1.76
CA ALA A 137 -5.07 -5.39 1.59
C ALA A 137 -5.20 -5.77 0.11
N ASN A 138 -6.02 -6.77 -0.16
CA ASN A 138 -6.43 -7.17 -1.51
C ASN A 138 -7.96 -7.21 -1.61
N VAL A 139 -8.48 -7.19 -2.83
CA VAL A 139 -9.90 -7.47 -3.12
C VAL A 139 -10.28 -8.85 -2.60
N LEU A 140 -9.57 -9.89 -3.05
CA LEU A 140 -9.74 -11.24 -2.52
C LEU A 140 -8.87 -11.46 -1.29
N LYS A 141 -9.39 -12.18 -0.30
CA LYS A 141 -8.65 -12.59 0.91
C LYS A 141 -8.04 -13.98 0.81
N CYS A 142 -8.33 -14.70 -0.27
CA CYS A 142 -7.88 -16.07 -0.50
C CYS A 142 -7.20 -16.15 -1.86
N ARG A 143 -6.16 -16.97 -1.96
CA ARG A 143 -5.41 -17.18 -3.20
C ARG A 143 -6.23 -17.96 -4.22
N PRO A 144 -6.41 -17.46 -5.46
CA PRO A 144 -6.96 -18.24 -6.56
C PRO A 144 -6.05 -19.41 -6.97
N PRO A 145 -6.61 -20.57 -7.38
CA PRO A 145 -5.83 -21.73 -7.77
C PRO A 145 -4.92 -21.38 -8.96
N GLY A 146 -3.63 -21.72 -8.85
CA GLY A 146 -2.64 -21.41 -9.88
C GLY A 146 -2.32 -19.91 -10.05
N ASN A 147 -2.69 -19.05 -9.09
CA ASN A 147 -2.59 -17.58 -9.21
C ASN A 147 -3.32 -17.03 -10.45
N ARG A 148 -4.42 -17.68 -10.87
CA ARG A 148 -5.28 -17.13 -11.91
C ARG A 148 -5.96 -15.84 -11.44
N ASP A 149 -6.50 -15.10 -12.39
CA ASP A 149 -7.31 -13.92 -12.11
C ASP A 149 -8.57 -14.25 -11.27
N PRO A 150 -9.03 -13.30 -10.44
CA PRO A 150 -10.30 -13.35 -9.73
C PRO A 150 -11.49 -13.55 -10.67
N GLN A 151 -12.44 -14.40 -10.27
CA GLN A 151 -13.73 -14.51 -10.95
C GLN A 151 -14.77 -13.56 -10.32
N PRO A 152 -15.78 -13.09 -11.09
CA PRO A 152 -16.77 -12.13 -10.59
C PRO A 152 -17.50 -12.58 -9.32
N ASP A 153 -17.90 -13.85 -9.24
CA ASP A 153 -18.55 -14.43 -8.06
C ASP A 153 -17.64 -14.46 -6.83
N GLU A 154 -16.34 -14.64 -7.03
CA GLU A 154 -15.34 -14.62 -5.96
C GLU A 154 -15.16 -13.19 -5.41
N ILE A 155 -15.18 -12.19 -6.29
CA ILE A 155 -15.12 -10.77 -5.91
C ILE A 155 -16.38 -10.41 -5.13
N GLU A 156 -17.56 -10.71 -5.66
CA GLU A 156 -18.85 -10.41 -5.02
C GLU A 156 -18.96 -11.03 -3.61
N ALA A 157 -18.50 -12.29 -3.46
CA ALA A 157 -18.50 -12.95 -2.16
C ALA A 157 -17.51 -12.34 -1.14
N CYS A 158 -16.44 -11.68 -1.61
CA CYS A 158 -15.31 -11.24 -0.79
C CYS A 158 -15.27 -9.72 -0.55
N GLU A 159 -15.83 -8.91 -1.45
CA GLU A 159 -15.74 -7.44 -1.44
C GLU A 159 -16.29 -6.83 -0.14
N GLY A 160 -17.33 -7.43 0.44
CA GLY A 160 -17.89 -6.98 1.71
C GLY A 160 -16.87 -6.96 2.85
N HIS A 161 -15.86 -7.85 2.81
CA HIS A 161 -14.77 -7.81 3.77
C HIS A 161 -13.85 -6.60 3.57
N LEU A 162 -13.53 -6.27 2.32
CA LEU A 162 -12.73 -5.11 1.98
C LEU A 162 -13.45 -3.79 2.34
N PHE A 163 -14.73 -3.66 1.98
CA PHE A 163 -15.52 -2.48 2.34
C PHE A 163 -15.64 -2.29 3.85
N ARG A 164 -15.79 -3.39 4.60
CA ARG A 164 -15.77 -3.34 6.06
C ARG A 164 -14.40 -2.93 6.62
N GLN A 165 -13.29 -3.40 6.04
CA GLN A 165 -11.96 -2.91 6.43
C GLN A 165 -11.82 -1.41 6.20
N ILE A 166 -12.22 -0.91 5.02
CA ILE A 166 -12.17 0.53 4.71
C ILE A 166 -13.02 1.33 5.71
N SER A 167 -14.19 0.82 6.07
CA SER A 167 -15.07 1.45 7.07
C SER A 167 -14.45 1.50 8.47
N LEU A 168 -13.66 0.50 8.88
CA LEU A 168 -13.03 0.46 10.20
C LEU A 168 -11.73 1.27 10.25
N ILE A 169 -10.96 1.28 9.17
CA ILE A 169 -9.64 1.95 9.09
C ILE A 169 -9.79 3.43 8.80
N GLU A 170 -10.84 3.81 8.07
CA GLU A 170 -11.16 5.19 7.74
C GLU A 170 -10.06 5.96 6.97
N PRO A 171 -9.44 5.38 5.92
CA PRO A 171 -8.33 6.02 5.22
C PRO A 171 -8.78 7.29 4.48
N LYS A 172 -7.88 8.28 4.38
CA LYS A 172 -8.07 9.47 3.54
C LYS A 172 -7.90 9.14 2.06
N VAL A 173 -6.88 8.34 1.75
CA VAL A 173 -6.52 7.93 0.38
C VAL A 173 -6.55 6.41 0.29
N VAL A 174 -7.29 5.90 -0.70
CA VAL A 174 -7.27 4.49 -1.09
C VAL A 174 -6.54 4.36 -2.43
N ALA A 175 -5.31 3.86 -2.40
CA ALA A 175 -4.49 3.62 -3.56
C ALA A 175 -4.75 2.21 -4.13
N THR A 176 -5.34 2.12 -5.32
CA THR A 176 -5.62 0.81 -5.95
C THR A 176 -4.46 0.37 -6.81
N LEU A 177 -4.09 -0.90 -6.72
CA LEU A 177 -2.98 -1.49 -7.46
C LEU A 177 -3.53 -2.43 -8.54
N GLY A 178 -3.62 -1.94 -9.77
CA GLY A 178 -4.08 -2.71 -10.93
C GLY A 178 -5.59 -2.74 -11.14
N ASN A 179 -6.01 -3.41 -12.22
CA ASN A 179 -7.35 -3.31 -12.78
C ASN A 179 -8.47 -3.76 -11.83
N PHE A 180 -8.32 -4.89 -11.14
CA PHE A 180 -9.39 -5.47 -10.34
C PHE A 180 -9.78 -4.55 -9.18
N ALA A 181 -8.80 -4.09 -8.41
CA ALA A 181 -9.02 -3.15 -7.32
C ALA A 181 -9.58 -1.81 -7.82
N THR A 182 -9.02 -1.25 -8.90
CA THR A 182 -9.52 0.01 -9.46
C THR A 182 -10.96 -0.10 -9.94
N LYS A 183 -11.32 -1.14 -10.70
CA LYS A 183 -12.68 -1.31 -11.23
C LYS A 183 -13.71 -1.49 -10.11
N LEU A 184 -13.40 -2.34 -9.13
CA LEU A 184 -14.28 -2.58 -7.99
C LEU A 184 -14.53 -1.28 -7.20
N LEU A 185 -13.45 -0.61 -6.76
CA LEU A 185 -13.59 0.54 -5.86
C LEU A 185 -14.01 1.82 -6.57
N SER A 186 -13.74 1.98 -7.87
CA SER A 186 -14.27 3.13 -8.63
C SER A 186 -15.72 2.94 -9.07
N GLY A 187 -16.23 1.70 -9.09
CA GLY A 187 -17.52 1.35 -9.68
C GLY A 187 -17.59 1.56 -11.20
N LYS A 188 -16.43 1.76 -11.86
CA LYS A 188 -16.35 2.08 -13.29
C LYS A 188 -15.59 0.98 -14.04
N PRO A 189 -15.98 0.64 -15.29
CA PRO A 189 -15.32 -0.40 -16.08
C PRO A 189 -13.99 0.05 -16.71
N THR A 190 -13.61 1.32 -16.56
CA THR A 190 -12.43 1.92 -17.20
C THR A 190 -11.15 1.21 -16.77
N GLY A 191 -10.33 0.81 -17.75
CA GLY A 191 -9.06 0.11 -17.49
C GLY A 191 -7.96 1.01 -16.91
N ILE A 192 -7.05 0.39 -16.17
CA ILE A 192 -5.97 1.05 -15.42
C ILE A 192 -5.09 1.94 -16.28
N THR A 193 -4.83 1.56 -17.54
CA THR A 193 -3.98 2.33 -18.45
C THR A 193 -4.49 3.74 -18.75
N ARG A 194 -5.80 3.98 -18.58
CA ARG A 194 -6.42 5.29 -18.81
C ARG A 194 -6.55 6.14 -17.53
N VAL A 195 -6.48 5.52 -16.36
CA VAL A 195 -6.87 6.17 -15.09
C VAL A 195 -5.76 6.18 -14.04
N HIS A 196 -4.63 5.50 -14.27
CA HIS A 196 -3.50 5.56 -13.35
C HIS A 196 -3.01 7.01 -13.19
N GLY A 197 -2.58 7.37 -11.98
CA GLY A 197 -2.07 8.70 -11.68
C GLY A 197 -3.12 9.82 -11.66
N ALA A 198 -4.42 9.50 -11.86
CA ALA A 198 -5.52 10.45 -11.81
C ALA A 198 -6.40 10.20 -10.59
N GLU A 199 -6.42 11.12 -9.63
CA GLU A 199 -7.27 11.01 -8.45
C GLU A 199 -8.77 11.05 -8.78
N GLN A 200 -9.56 10.31 -8.01
CA GLN A 200 -11.00 10.19 -8.18
C GLN A 200 -11.67 10.27 -6.80
N GLU A 201 -12.81 10.93 -6.71
CA GLU A 201 -13.63 10.82 -5.51
C GLU A 201 -14.46 9.55 -5.55
N ALA A 202 -14.52 8.83 -4.43
CA ALA A 202 -15.36 7.66 -4.25
C ALA A 202 -16.01 7.68 -2.87
N THR A 203 -17.16 7.02 -2.73
CA THR A 203 -17.75 6.74 -1.42
C THR A 203 -17.54 5.27 -1.09
N LEU A 204 -16.61 4.96 -0.20
CA LEU A 204 -16.23 3.60 0.18
C LEU A 204 -16.44 3.41 1.68
N GLY A 205 -17.04 2.29 2.10
CA GLY A 205 -17.27 2.03 3.53
C GLY A 205 -18.13 3.09 4.22
N GLY A 206 -19.03 3.75 3.48
CA GLY A 206 -19.93 4.79 4.00
C GLY A 206 -19.34 6.20 4.09
N ARG A 207 -18.11 6.42 3.60
CA ARG A 207 -17.43 7.74 3.66
C ARG A 207 -16.83 8.14 2.32
N ARG A 208 -16.68 9.45 2.11
CA ARG A 208 -15.92 9.99 0.98
C ARG A 208 -14.43 9.71 1.20
N VAL A 209 -13.77 9.20 0.17
CA VAL A 209 -12.33 8.95 0.14
C VAL A 209 -11.77 9.40 -1.19
N LEU A 210 -10.47 9.71 -1.21
CA LEU A 210 -9.75 9.92 -2.44
C LEU A 210 -9.24 8.57 -2.96
N LEU A 211 -9.81 8.09 -4.05
CA LEU A 211 -9.36 6.90 -4.76
C LEU A 211 -8.24 7.28 -5.72
N TYR A 212 -7.10 6.59 -5.64
CA TYR A 212 -5.94 6.86 -6.49
C TYR A 212 -5.49 5.59 -7.22
N PRO A 213 -5.83 5.44 -8.51
CA PRO A 213 -5.43 4.28 -9.29
C PRO A 213 -3.93 4.29 -9.64
N LEU A 214 -3.30 3.14 -9.48
CA LEU A 214 -1.89 2.90 -9.76
C LEU A 214 -1.74 1.58 -10.52
N TYR A 215 -0.70 1.46 -11.34
CA TYR A 215 -0.32 0.15 -11.87
C TYR A 215 0.04 -0.81 -10.74
N HIS A 216 -0.22 -2.10 -10.94
CA HIS A 216 0.21 -3.10 -9.98
C HIS A 216 1.75 -3.22 -10.02
N PRO A 217 2.47 -3.28 -8.87
CA PRO A 217 3.94 -3.32 -8.84
C PRO A 217 4.55 -4.47 -9.67
N ALA A 218 3.82 -5.58 -9.82
CA ALA A 218 4.24 -6.70 -10.66
C ALA A 218 4.55 -6.29 -12.13
N ALA A 219 3.82 -5.28 -12.67
CA ALA A 219 4.02 -4.79 -14.04
C ALA A 219 5.37 -4.09 -14.24
N ALA A 220 6.03 -3.65 -13.17
CA ALA A 220 7.31 -2.94 -13.23
C ALA A 220 8.52 -3.80 -12.86
N LEU A 221 8.33 -5.07 -12.44
CA LEU A 221 9.42 -5.93 -11.97
C LEU A 221 10.55 -6.13 -13.00
N TYR A 222 10.20 -6.14 -14.29
CA TYR A 222 11.14 -6.39 -15.38
C TYR A 222 11.08 -5.30 -16.47
N THR A 223 10.44 -4.16 -16.19
CA THR A 223 10.22 -3.10 -17.18
C THR A 223 10.60 -1.74 -16.60
N PRO A 224 11.85 -1.28 -16.83
CA PRO A 224 12.36 -0.02 -16.26
C PRO A 224 11.51 1.21 -16.59
N ALA A 225 10.89 1.24 -17.79
CA ALA A 225 9.98 2.31 -18.16
C ALA A 225 8.74 2.37 -17.25
N MET A 226 8.18 1.21 -16.88
CA MET A 226 7.02 1.14 -15.97
C MET A 226 7.39 1.47 -14.53
N LEU A 227 8.62 1.15 -14.11
CA LEU A 227 9.11 1.58 -12.81
C LEU A 227 9.10 3.12 -12.68
N LYS A 228 9.59 3.83 -13.70
CA LYS A 228 9.57 5.30 -13.71
C LYS A 228 8.15 5.88 -13.62
N VAL A 229 7.20 5.27 -14.32
CA VAL A 229 5.79 5.68 -14.24
C VAL A 229 5.27 5.51 -12.81
N LEU A 230 5.54 4.37 -12.17
CA LEU A 230 5.17 4.16 -10.77
C LEU A 230 5.85 5.14 -9.82
N GLU A 231 7.12 5.44 -10.01
CA GLU A 231 7.83 6.43 -9.18
C GLU A 231 7.19 7.82 -9.27
N VAL A 232 6.81 8.25 -10.48
CA VAL A 232 6.09 9.51 -10.70
C VAL A 232 4.72 9.49 -10.04
N ASP A 233 3.96 8.41 -10.22
CA ASP A 233 2.63 8.29 -9.63
C ASP A 233 2.70 8.24 -8.09
N PHE A 234 3.68 7.54 -7.51
CA PHE A 234 3.88 7.48 -6.06
C PHE A 234 4.29 8.83 -5.47
N ALA A 235 5.10 9.62 -6.19
CA ALA A 235 5.53 10.94 -5.73
C ALA A 235 4.37 11.92 -5.47
N ARG A 236 3.18 11.64 -6.02
CA ARG A 236 1.94 12.41 -5.77
C ARG A 236 1.28 12.07 -4.43
N LEU A 237 1.50 10.87 -3.87
CA LEU A 237 0.80 10.41 -2.66
C LEU A 237 0.97 11.35 -1.45
N PRO A 238 2.17 11.92 -1.15
CA PRO A 238 2.32 12.86 -0.04
C PRO A 238 1.45 14.11 -0.20
N GLU A 239 1.33 14.64 -1.42
CA GLU A 239 0.46 15.78 -1.73
C GLU A 239 -1.01 15.43 -1.50
N LEU A 240 -1.44 14.25 -1.99
CA LEU A 240 -2.81 13.79 -1.83
C LEU A 240 -3.20 13.55 -0.37
N LEU A 241 -2.28 13.01 0.45
CA LEU A 241 -2.50 12.82 1.89
C LEU A 241 -2.60 14.13 2.66
N GLY A 242 -1.97 15.19 2.16
CA GLY A 242 -2.08 16.54 2.72
C GLY A 242 -3.41 17.22 2.43
N ARG A 243 -4.21 16.71 1.49
CA ARG A 243 -5.54 17.24 1.17
C ARG A 243 -6.57 16.61 2.11
N THR A 244 -7.34 17.43 2.81
CA THR A 244 -8.54 16.94 3.52
C THR A 244 -9.64 16.69 2.49
N ALA A 245 -10.11 15.44 2.38
CA ALA A 245 -11.37 15.18 1.69
C ALA A 245 -12.47 15.92 2.46
N GLU A 246 -13.07 16.93 1.84
CA GLU A 246 -14.10 17.73 2.49
C GLU A 246 -15.28 16.84 2.87
N GLU A 247 -15.67 16.85 4.14
CA GLU A 247 -16.83 16.09 4.61
C GLU A 247 -18.06 16.48 3.78
N PRO A 248 -18.94 15.52 3.43
CA PRO A 248 -20.18 15.88 2.75
C PRO A 248 -20.95 16.85 3.65
N LYS A 249 -21.24 18.05 3.13
CA LYS A 249 -22.25 18.93 3.71
C LYS A 249 -23.50 18.06 3.95
N PRO A 250 -24.07 18.05 5.17
CA PRO A 250 -25.22 17.20 5.46
C PRO A 250 -26.27 17.46 4.38
N ALA A 251 -26.75 16.38 3.77
CA ALA A 251 -27.81 16.46 2.77
C ALA A 251 -28.93 17.34 3.35
N PRO A 252 -29.51 18.28 2.59
CA PRO A 252 -30.62 19.06 3.08
C PRO A 252 -31.68 18.08 3.59
N THR A 253 -31.99 18.17 4.88
CA THR A 253 -33.05 17.42 5.51
C THR A 253 -34.29 17.57 4.63
N LEU A 254 -34.99 16.47 4.40
CA LEU A 254 -36.20 16.37 3.57
C LEU A 254 -37.39 17.08 4.27
N ALA A 255 -37.19 18.34 4.65
CA ALA A 255 -38.09 19.20 5.38
C ALA A 255 -38.24 20.50 4.58
N ALA A 256 -38.88 20.38 3.41
CA ALA A 256 -39.66 21.43 2.73
C ALA A 256 -40.04 20.99 1.30
N LEU A 257 -40.71 19.85 1.15
CA LEU A 257 -41.63 19.67 0.02
C LEU A 257 -43.01 20.02 0.55
N ALA A 258 -43.41 21.28 0.33
CA ALA A 258 -44.80 21.68 0.46
C ALA A 258 -45.63 20.82 -0.52
N PRO A 259 -46.82 20.33 -0.12
CA PRO A 259 -47.67 19.58 -1.05
C PRO A 259 -48.14 20.51 -2.18
N GLU A 260 -47.97 20.06 -3.42
CA GLU A 260 -48.52 20.75 -4.59
C GLU A 260 -50.06 20.82 -4.49
N PRO A 261 -50.69 21.95 -4.87
CA PRO A 261 -52.13 22.09 -4.79
C PRO A 261 -52.82 21.16 -5.79
N ALA A 262 -53.82 20.43 -5.29
CA ALA A 262 -54.65 19.52 -6.06
C ALA A 262 -55.30 20.21 -7.27
N VAL A 263 -55.05 19.66 -8.46
CA VAL A 263 -55.74 20.05 -9.69
C VAL A 263 -57.18 19.59 -9.61
N GLN A 264 -58.11 20.54 -9.50
CA GLN A 264 -59.54 20.30 -9.53
C GLN A 264 -59.98 20.04 -10.98
N LEU A 265 -60.23 18.78 -11.32
CA LEU A 265 -60.86 18.42 -12.59
C LEU A 265 -62.32 18.88 -12.57
N GLY A 266 -62.61 19.97 -13.28
CA GLY A 266 -63.96 20.43 -13.54
C GLY A 266 -64.69 19.48 -14.49
N LEU A 267 -65.88 19.04 -14.08
CA LEU A 267 -66.89 18.42 -14.93
C LEU A 267 -67.43 19.45 -15.93
N PHE A 268 -67.17 19.25 -17.23
CA PHE A 268 -68.02 19.65 -18.35
C PHE A 268 -67.82 18.66 -19.49
#